data_AF-A0AA88C4G4-F1
#
_entry.id   AF-A0AA88C4G4-F1
#
_cell.length_a   1.000
_cell.length_b   1.000
_cell.length_c   1.000
_cell.angle_alpha   90.00
_cell.angle_beta   90.00
_cell.angle_gamma   90.00
#
_symmetry.space_group_name_H-M   'P 1'
#
loop_
_entity.id
_entity.type
_entity.pdbx_description
1 polymer ?
#
loop_
_entity_poly.entity_id
_entity_poly.type
_entity_poly.pdbx_seq_one_letter_code
_entity_poly.pdbx_strand_id
1 'polypeptide(L)'
;MTTNSKDPVPMPSSGNHPPIGMPRSSQDAQSKDAVALLTADHDKVKQLFREYERLQNIGDISLKADLALQICMELEIHTMIEEEIFYPAVRAETGDEDMVRDAIQEHAEAKELIAHIQGMSGDDPDLDSTVAMLRKAIEHHVQEEEQEMFPQARQGGADLTALCEQLADRKEQLEHDMGARPLRSGTREAVGERSAIGKADS
;
A
#
# COMPACT_ATOMS: atom_id res chain seq x y z
N MET A 1 64.77 -44.92 44.42
CA MET A 1 65.12 -44.03 43.29
C MET A 1 64.53 -44.63 42.03
N THR A 2 64.06 -43.78 41.08
CA THR A 2 63.31 -44.08 39.83
C THR A 2 61.87 -44.60 40.04
N THR A 3 60.79 -44.18 39.36
CA THR A 3 60.52 -43.26 38.22
C THR A 3 59.07 -42.70 38.32
N ASN A 4 58.84 -41.56 37.68
CA ASN A 4 57.61 -40.77 37.57
C ASN A 4 56.62 -41.32 36.51
N SER A 5 55.31 -41.33 36.81
CA SER A 5 54.14 -41.40 35.88
C SER A 5 53.02 -40.65 36.58
N LYS A 6 52.65 -39.41 36.22
CA LYS A 6 51.94 -38.91 35.02
C LYS A 6 50.50 -39.44 34.92
N ASP A 7 49.60 -38.83 35.68
CA ASP A 7 48.16 -38.77 35.39
C ASP A 7 47.71 -37.29 35.34
N PRO A 8 46.84 -36.89 34.39
CA PRO A 8 46.52 -35.49 34.14
C PRO A 8 45.35 -34.95 34.99
N VAL A 9 45.42 -33.62 35.21
CA VAL A 9 44.46 -32.76 35.89
C VAL A 9 43.15 -32.64 35.08
N PRO A 10 41.95 -32.63 35.72
CA PRO A 10 40.69 -32.42 35.01
C PRO A 10 40.48 -30.94 34.61
N MET A 11 40.02 -30.73 33.38
CA MET A 11 39.58 -29.43 32.82
C MET A 11 38.24 -28.98 33.43
N PRO A 12 37.97 -27.66 33.53
CA PRO A 12 36.67 -27.18 33.98
C PRO A 12 35.59 -27.34 32.91
N SER A 13 34.41 -27.74 33.38
CA SER A 13 33.18 -27.94 32.59
C SER A 13 32.69 -26.61 32.01
N SER A 14 32.52 -26.55 30.69
CA SER A 14 31.94 -25.40 29.99
C SER A 14 30.46 -25.29 30.35
N GLY A 15 30.13 -24.28 31.15
CA GLY A 15 28.75 -23.89 31.44
C GLY A 15 28.09 -23.32 30.20
N ASN A 16 27.04 -24.00 29.76
CA ASN A 16 26.13 -23.59 28.69
C ASN A 16 25.41 -22.30 29.10
N HIS A 17 25.86 -21.14 28.62
CA HIS A 17 25.10 -19.88 28.72
C HIS A 17 24.01 -19.86 27.63
N PRO A 18 22.76 -19.49 27.94
CA PRO A 18 21.80 -19.18 26.88
C PRO A 18 22.24 -17.90 26.15
N PRO A 19 22.01 -17.77 24.84
CA PRO A 19 22.22 -16.50 24.17
C PRO A 19 21.22 -15.48 24.73
N ILE A 20 21.75 -14.39 25.28
CA ILE A 20 20.98 -13.17 25.53
C ILE A 20 20.39 -12.76 24.19
N GLY A 21 19.06 -12.85 24.06
CA GLY A 21 18.35 -12.42 22.87
C GLY A 21 18.65 -10.95 22.61
N MET A 22 19.27 -10.65 21.48
CA MET A 22 19.31 -9.30 20.93
C MET A 22 17.87 -8.79 20.80
N PRO A 23 17.58 -7.52 21.12
CA PRO A 23 16.30 -6.93 20.75
C PRO A 23 16.16 -7.05 19.24
N ARG A 24 15.03 -7.61 18.77
CA ARG A 24 14.70 -7.64 17.34
C ARG A 24 14.72 -6.19 16.84
N SER A 25 15.46 -5.98 15.76
CA SER A 25 15.80 -4.68 15.21
C SER A 25 14.56 -3.83 14.91
N SER A 26 14.62 -2.54 15.23
CA SER A 26 13.56 -1.56 14.96
C SER A 26 13.11 -1.51 13.48
N GLN A 27 13.95 -1.98 12.55
CA GLN A 27 13.64 -2.10 11.12
C GLN A 27 12.60 -3.19 10.78
N ASP A 28 12.54 -4.30 11.53
CA ASP A 28 11.53 -5.35 11.30
C ASP A 28 10.14 -4.91 11.78
N ALA A 29 10.07 -4.06 12.81
CA ALA A 29 8.83 -3.47 13.29
C ALA A 29 8.31 -2.37 12.33
N GLN A 30 9.22 -1.55 11.79
CA GLN A 30 8.86 -0.50 10.82
C GLN A 30 8.28 -1.05 9.52
N SER A 31 8.66 -2.26 9.09
CA SER A 31 8.09 -2.89 7.88
C SER A 31 6.70 -3.50 8.08
N LYS A 32 6.15 -3.45 9.30
CA LYS A 32 4.87 -4.08 9.66
C LYS A 32 3.96 -3.17 10.48
N ASP A 33 4.19 -1.87 10.45
CA ASP A 33 3.36 -0.91 11.18
C ASP A 33 2.41 -0.12 10.26
N ALA A 34 1.44 0.56 10.88
CA ALA A 34 0.36 1.25 10.19
C ALA A 34 0.87 2.23 9.13
N VAL A 35 1.92 2.99 9.45
CA VAL A 35 2.52 3.93 8.51
C VAL A 35 3.09 3.21 7.29
N ALA A 36 3.75 2.06 7.47
CA ALA A 36 4.25 1.31 6.31
C ALA A 36 3.13 0.75 5.42
N LEU A 37 1.98 0.38 6.01
CA LEU A 37 0.79 -0.01 5.24
C LEU A 37 0.25 1.16 4.41
N LEU A 38 0.06 2.33 5.03
CA LEU A 38 -0.45 3.53 4.33
C LEU A 38 0.53 4.02 3.25
N THR A 39 1.84 4.04 3.53
CA THR A 39 2.85 4.35 2.51
C THR A 39 2.81 3.36 1.33
N ALA A 40 2.54 2.08 1.57
CA ALA A 40 2.39 1.11 0.49
C ALA A 40 1.14 1.40 -0.38
N ASP A 41 0.09 1.93 0.21
CA ASP A 41 -1.12 2.37 -0.51
C ASP A 41 -0.84 3.61 -1.36
N HIS A 42 -0.13 4.60 -0.81
CA HIS A 42 0.36 5.76 -1.56
C HIS A 42 1.18 5.32 -2.78
N ASP A 43 2.13 4.41 -2.59
CA ASP A 43 2.99 3.91 -3.65
C ASP A 43 2.19 3.15 -4.72
N LYS A 44 1.16 2.40 -4.33
CA LYS A 44 0.25 1.69 -5.23
C LYS A 44 -0.56 2.67 -6.08
N VAL A 45 -1.22 3.66 -5.46
CA VAL A 45 -2.00 4.66 -6.17
C VAL A 45 -1.12 5.49 -7.12
N LYS A 46 0.08 5.88 -6.67
CA LYS A 46 1.08 6.57 -7.50
C LYS A 46 1.49 5.74 -8.72
N GLN A 47 1.59 4.41 -8.59
CA GLN A 47 1.85 3.52 -9.73
C GLN A 47 0.66 3.46 -10.70
N LEU A 48 -0.57 3.40 -10.17
CA LEU A 48 -1.79 3.39 -11.00
C LEU A 48 -1.92 4.69 -11.81
N PHE A 49 -1.65 5.86 -11.21
CA PHE A 49 -1.64 7.12 -11.95
C PHE A 49 -0.59 7.15 -13.08
N ARG A 50 0.62 6.61 -12.84
CA ARG A 50 1.64 6.49 -13.90
C ARG A 50 1.19 5.58 -15.03
N GLU A 51 0.54 4.47 -14.71
CA GLU A 51 0.01 3.56 -15.72
C GLU A 51 -1.16 4.19 -16.50
N TYR A 52 -1.99 5.00 -15.83
CA TYR A 52 -3.06 5.77 -16.48
C TYR A 52 -2.50 6.73 -17.53
N GLU A 53 -1.48 7.52 -17.19
CA GLU A 53 -0.82 8.41 -18.14
C GLU A 53 -0.19 7.65 -19.31
N ARG A 54 0.37 6.46 -19.05
CA ARG A 54 0.91 5.60 -20.11
C ARG A 54 -0.20 5.14 -21.07
N LEU A 55 -1.36 4.73 -20.55
CA LEU A 55 -2.52 4.31 -21.35
C LEU A 55 -3.14 5.47 -22.14
N GLN A 56 -3.21 6.65 -21.53
CA GLN A 56 -3.64 7.89 -22.19
C GLN A 56 -2.80 8.16 -23.44
N ASN A 57 -1.47 8.02 -23.34
CA ASN A 57 -0.55 8.29 -24.45
C ASN A 57 -0.67 7.30 -25.63
N ILE A 58 -1.15 6.07 -25.37
CA ILE A 58 -1.35 5.06 -26.43
C ILE A 58 -2.78 4.98 -26.96
N GLY A 59 -3.73 5.72 -26.35
CA GLY A 59 -5.11 5.85 -26.80
C GLY A 59 -6.02 4.65 -26.48
N ASP A 60 -5.70 3.83 -25.48
CA ASP A 60 -6.56 2.71 -25.07
C ASP A 60 -7.66 3.17 -24.11
N ILE A 61 -8.79 3.61 -24.68
CA ILE A 61 -9.92 4.20 -23.93
C ILE A 61 -10.50 3.24 -22.89
N SER A 62 -10.68 1.97 -23.24
CA SER A 62 -11.32 1.00 -22.35
C SER A 62 -10.45 0.70 -21.13
N LEU A 63 -9.16 0.38 -21.34
CA LEU A 63 -8.26 0.08 -20.23
C LEU A 63 -8.02 1.32 -19.36
N LYS A 64 -7.97 2.51 -19.96
CA LYS A 64 -7.84 3.77 -19.24
C LYS A 64 -9.03 4.01 -18.31
N ALA A 65 -10.25 3.83 -18.81
CA ALA A 65 -11.46 3.98 -18.00
C ALA A 65 -11.51 2.98 -16.83
N ASP A 66 -11.19 1.71 -17.08
CA ASP A 66 -11.11 0.69 -16.03
C ASP A 66 -10.07 1.07 -14.96
N LEU A 67 -8.94 1.65 -15.37
CA LEU A 67 -7.89 2.09 -14.46
C LEU A 67 -8.27 3.33 -13.66
N ALA A 68 -9.02 4.28 -14.24
CA ALA A 68 -9.58 5.41 -13.48
C ALA A 68 -10.52 4.93 -12.36
N LEU A 69 -11.39 3.96 -12.66
CA LEU A 69 -12.28 3.37 -11.66
C LEU A 69 -11.50 2.60 -10.60
N GLN A 70 -10.42 1.91 -10.97
CA GLN A 70 -9.54 1.27 -10.00
C GLN A 70 -8.88 2.29 -9.08
N ILE A 71 -8.33 3.40 -9.62
CA ILE A 71 -7.75 4.48 -8.82
C ILE A 71 -8.78 5.02 -7.80
N CYS A 72 -10.01 5.25 -8.25
CA CYS A 72 -11.10 5.73 -7.40
C CYS A 72 -11.36 4.78 -6.23
N MET A 73 -11.51 3.48 -6.51
CA MET A 73 -11.75 2.46 -5.49
C MET A 73 -10.61 2.38 -4.46
N GLU A 74 -9.36 2.39 -4.91
CA GLU A 74 -8.19 2.30 -4.02
C GLU A 74 -8.12 3.53 -3.09
N LEU A 75 -8.42 4.72 -3.62
CA LEU A 75 -8.47 5.96 -2.83
C LEU A 75 -9.65 5.99 -1.86
N GLU A 76 -10.83 5.51 -2.26
CA GLU A 76 -11.97 5.41 -1.34
C GLU A 76 -11.64 4.50 -0.14
N ILE A 77 -11.03 3.34 -0.40
CA ILE A 77 -10.63 2.40 0.65
C ILE A 77 -9.58 3.04 1.56
N HIS A 78 -8.54 3.62 0.98
CA HIS A 78 -7.44 4.27 1.70
C HIS A 78 -7.92 5.41 2.61
N THR A 79 -8.68 6.35 2.06
CA THR A 79 -9.21 7.48 2.84
C THR A 79 -10.18 7.04 3.95
N MET A 80 -10.94 5.95 3.74
CA MET A 80 -11.80 5.40 4.79
C MET A 80 -11.02 4.79 5.96
N ILE A 81 -9.98 4.00 5.69
CA ILE A 81 -9.20 3.38 6.77
C ILE A 81 -8.43 4.44 7.58
N GLU A 82 -8.01 5.54 6.95
CA GLU A 82 -7.38 6.65 7.64
C GLU A 82 -8.36 7.40 8.54
N GLU A 83 -9.51 7.81 8.00
CA GLU A 83 -10.52 8.55 8.75
C GLU A 83 -11.15 7.74 9.90
N GLU A 84 -11.38 6.44 9.69
CA GLU A 84 -12.02 5.57 10.68
C GLU A 84 -11.06 5.13 11.79
N ILE A 85 -9.76 4.96 11.49
CA ILE A 85 -8.82 4.27 12.37
C ILE A 85 -7.56 5.11 12.63
N PHE A 86 -6.86 5.54 11.59
CA PHE A 86 -5.55 6.18 11.75
C PHE A 86 -5.66 7.58 12.37
N TYR A 87 -6.45 8.48 11.79
CA TYR A 87 -6.61 9.85 12.27
C TYR A 87 -7.14 9.96 13.70
N PRO A 88 -8.13 9.17 14.15
CA PRO A 88 -8.51 9.16 15.55
C PRO A 88 -7.36 8.79 16.50
N ALA A 89 -6.49 7.86 16.10
CA ALA A 89 -5.35 7.44 16.90
C ALA A 89 -4.24 8.50 16.92
N VAL A 90 -3.92 9.09 15.76
CA VAL A 90 -2.96 10.19 15.67
C VAL A 90 -3.42 11.38 16.50
N ARG A 91 -4.67 11.82 16.35
CA ARG A 91 -5.25 12.93 17.13
C ARG A 91 -5.17 12.68 18.63
N ALA A 92 -5.45 11.45 19.08
CA ALA A 92 -5.40 11.11 20.50
C ALA A 92 -3.98 11.17 21.08
N GLU A 93 -2.97 10.88 20.27
CA GLU A 93 -1.56 10.82 20.69
C GLU A 93 -0.84 12.17 20.55
N THR A 94 -1.03 12.87 19.43
CA THR A 94 -0.32 14.13 19.13
C THR A 94 -1.06 15.36 19.65
N GLY A 95 -2.38 15.28 19.78
CA GLY A 95 -3.24 16.44 20.07
C GLY A 95 -3.33 17.46 18.92
N ASP A 96 -2.80 17.13 17.74
CA ASP A 96 -2.78 18.02 16.57
C ASP A 96 -4.10 17.94 15.79
N GLU A 97 -5.08 18.72 16.24
CA GLU A 97 -6.41 18.80 15.63
C GLU A 97 -6.40 19.50 14.27
N ASP A 98 -5.50 20.45 14.07
CA ASP A 98 -5.46 21.23 12.82
C ASP A 98 -4.95 20.37 11.67
N MET A 99 -3.85 19.63 11.86
CA MET A 99 -3.30 18.73 10.84
C MET A 99 -4.32 17.65 10.41
N VAL A 100 -5.02 17.05 11.38
CA VAL A 100 -6.05 16.03 11.08
C VAL A 100 -7.26 16.65 10.38
N ARG A 101 -7.69 17.86 10.79
CA ARG A 101 -8.80 18.55 10.12
C ARG A 101 -8.46 18.86 8.66
N ASP A 102 -7.24 19.34 8.42
CA ASP A 102 -6.81 19.75 7.09
C ASP A 102 -6.73 18.52 6.17
N ALA A 103 -6.18 17.39 6.64
CA ALA A 103 -6.21 16.11 5.91
C ALA A 103 -7.64 15.62 5.56
N ILE A 104 -8.59 15.73 6.51
CA ILE A 104 -10.01 15.38 6.26
C ILE A 104 -10.63 16.30 5.19
N GLN A 105 -10.25 17.58 5.16
CA GLN A 105 -10.73 18.51 4.15
C GLN A 105 -10.19 18.16 2.76
N GLU A 106 -8.91 17.79 2.65
CA GLU A 106 -8.32 17.30 1.40
C GLU A 106 -8.98 16.00 0.93
N HIS A 107 -9.29 15.08 1.84
CA HIS A 107 -10.06 13.88 1.52
C HIS A 107 -11.44 14.20 0.97
N ALA A 108 -12.13 15.20 1.52
CA ALA A 108 -13.42 15.61 1.01
C ALA A 108 -13.31 16.09 -0.45
N GLU A 109 -12.29 16.89 -0.78
CA GLU A 109 -12.02 17.35 -2.15
C GLU A 109 -11.68 16.19 -3.09
N ALA A 110 -10.85 15.24 -2.64
CA ALA A 110 -10.54 14.03 -3.41
C ALA A 110 -11.80 13.17 -3.66
N LYS A 111 -12.67 13.01 -2.65
CA LYS A 111 -13.94 12.25 -2.76
C LYS A 111 -14.92 12.91 -3.73
N GLU A 112 -14.97 14.24 -3.80
CA GLU A 112 -15.77 14.95 -4.81
C GLU A 112 -15.28 14.65 -6.24
N LEU A 113 -13.96 14.65 -6.45
CA LEU A 113 -13.36 14.29 -7.75
C LEU A 113 -13.59 12.82 -8.11
N ILE A 114 -13.48 11.92 -7.13
CA ILE A 114 -13.78 10.49 -7.31
C ILE A 114 -15.23 10.28 -7.75
N ALA A 115 -16.19 10.90 -7.04
CA ALA A 115 -17.60 10.80 -7.38
C ALA A 115 -17.88 11.35 -8.80
N HIS A 116 -17.16 12.41 -9.19
CA HIS A 116 -17.25 12.95 -10.54
C HIS A 116 -16.74 11.94 -11.59
N ILE A 117 -15.56 11.35 -11.38
CA ILE A 117 -14.95 10.36 -12.29
C ILE A 117 -15.83 9.11 -12.42
N GLN A 118 -16.39 8.61 -11.31
CA GLN A 118 -17.29 7.45 -11.32
C GLN A 118 -18.59 7.69 -12.11
N GLY A 119 -19.00 8.95 -12.24
CA GLY A 119 -20.16 9.36 -13.04
C GLY A 119 -19.88 9.59 -14.52
N MET A 120 -18.61 9.64 -14.94
CA MET A 120 -18.20 9.90 -16.32
C MET A 120 -18.25 8.64 -17.20
N SER A 121 -18.42 8.84 -18.51
CA SER A 121 -18.16 7.76 -19.47
C SER A 121 -16.65 7.61 -19.70
N GLY A 122 -16.21 6.40 -20.08
CA GLY A 122 -14.79 6.15 -20.34
C GLY A 122 -14.21 6.96 -21.52
N ASP A 123 -15.07 7.42 -22.42
CA ASP A 123 -14.76 8.28 -23.56
C ASP A 123 -15.09 9.77 -23.33
N ASP A 124 -15.44 10.14 -22.10
CA ASP A 124 -15.71 11.53 -21.74
C ASP A 124 -14.47 12.40 -22.02
N PRO A 125 -14.62 13.53 -22.74
CA PRO A 125 -13.50 14.41 -23.08
C PRO A 125 -12.80 15.01 -21.87
N ASP A 126 -13.49 15.13 -20.72
CA ASP A 126 -12.97 15.76 -19.51
C ASP A 126 -12.33 14.75 -18.55
N LEU A 127 -12.53 13.43 -18.74
CA LEU A 127 -12.03 12.36 -17.86
C LEU A 127 -10.54 12.51 -17.54
N ASP A 128 -9.71 12.75 -18.56
CA ASP A 128 -8.26 12.90 -18.38
C ASP A 128 -7.90 14.10 -17.51
N SER A 129 -8.62 15.21 -17.69
CA SER A 129 -8.40 16.42 -16.91
C SER A 129 -8.82 16.22 -15.44
N THR A 130 -9.93 15.52 -15.20
CA THR A 130 -10.43 15.23 -13.85
C THR A 130 -9.51 14.24 -13.12
N VAL A 131 -9.03 13.20 -13.79
CA VAL A 131 -8.04 12.27 -13.22
C VAL A 131 -6.72 12.99 -12.89
N ALA A 132 -6.28 13.92 -13.73
CA ALA A 132 -5.10 14.74 -13.44
C ALA A 132 -5.30 15.69 -12.23
N MET A 133 -6.49 16.25 -12.06
CA MET A 133 -6.85 17.03 -10.86
C MET A 133 -6.82 16.17 -9.60
N LEU A 134 -7.42 14.98 -9.66
CA LEU A 134 -7.40 14.02 -8.54
C LEU A 134 -5.96 13.63 -8.19
N ARG A 135 -5.14 13.31 -9.19
CA ARG A 135 -3.72 13.02 -8.97
C ARG A 135 -3.01 14.12 -8.20
N LYS A 136 -3.20 15.38 -8.62
CA LYS A 136 -2.55 16.52 -7.97
C LYS A 136 -3.01 16.70 -6.53
N ALA A 137 -4.30 16.54 -6.25
CA ALA A 137 -4.84 16.60 -4.89
C ALA A 137 -4.19 15.51 -4.00
N ILE A 138 -4.14 14.26 -4.48
CA ILE A 138 -3.52 13.15 -3.76
C ILE A 138 -2.01 13.34 -3.58
N GLU A 139 -1.29 13.84 -4.59
CA GLU A 139 0.16 14.11 -4.47
C GLU A 139 0.46 15.15 -3.38
N HIS A 140 -0.41 16.15 -3.20
CA HIS A 140 -0.27 17.13 -2.13
C HIS A 140 -0.53 16.49 -0.76
N HIS A 141 -1.66 15.81 -0.63
CA HIS A 141 -2.08 15.12 0.59
C HIS A 141 -1.01 14.14 1.10
N VAL A 142 -0.56 13.22 0.23
CA VAL A 142 0.49 12.24 0.55
C VAL A 142 1.77 12.92 1.01
N GLN A 143 2.10 14.08 0.42
CA GLN A 143 3.30 14.82 0.82
C GLN A 143 3.20 15.32 2.26
N GLU A 144 2.07 15.90 2.66
CA GLU A 144 1.85 16.42 4.01
C GLU A 144 1.85 15.29 5.03
N GLU A 145 1.17 14.19 4.75
CA GLU A 145 1.15 13.04 5.65
C GLU A 145 2.52 12.41 5.84
N GLU A 146 3.24 12.10 4.77
CA GLU A 146 4.54 11.42 4.86
C GLU A 146 5.63 12.29 5.46
N GLN A 147 5.54 13.62 5.31
CA GLN A 147 6.56 14.56 5.81
C GLN A 147 6.26 15.07 7.21
N GLU A 148 4.99 15.12 7.61
CA GLU A 148 4.57 15.72 8.88
C GLU A 148 3.84 14.71 9.78
N MET A 149 2.69 14.20 9.34
CA MET A 149 1.83 13.36 10.18
C MET A 149 2.48 12.03 10.56
N PHE A 150 3.05 11.29 9.60
CA PHE A 150 3.64 9.98 9.83
C PHE A 150 4.88 10.04 10.74
N PRO A 151 5.81 11.01 10.57
CA PRO A 151 6.88 11.22 11.55
C PRO A 151 6.36 11.49 12.96
N GLN A 152 5.32 12.30 13.11
CA GLN A 152 4.72 12.58 14.42
C GLN A 152 4.08 11.31 15.02
N ALA A 153 3.32 10.54 14.22
CA ALA A 153 2.72 9.28 14.64
C ALA A 153 3.77 8.26 15.11
N ARG A 154 4.92 8.19 14.44
CA ARG A 154 6.05 7.32 14.81
C ARG A 154 6.80 7.80 16.07
N GLN A 155 6.81 9.10 16.32
CA GLN A 155 7.44 9.67 17.52
C GLN A 155 6.49 9.65 18.72
N GLY A 156 5.19 9.58 18.49
CA GLY A 156 4.17 9.38 19.50
C GLY A 156 4.22 7.98 20.13
N GLY A 157 3.41 7.81 21.18
CA GLY A 157 3.22 6.55 21.90
C GLY A 157 2.16 5.62 21.31
N ALA A 158 1.60 5.91 20.13
CA ALA A 158 0.58 5.07 19.50
C ALA A 158 1.15 3.67 19.16
N ASP A 159 0.35 2.62 19.40
CA ASP A 159 0.71 1.26 19.01
C ASP A 159 0.46 1.07 17.50
N LEU A 160 1.44 1.48 16.70
CA LEU A 160 1.36 1.40 15.25
C LEU A 160 1.30 -0.03 14.72
N THR A 161 1.70 -1.04 15.50
CA THR A 161 1.55 -2.45 15.10
C THR A 161 0.11 -2.89 15.24
N ALA A 162 -0.53 -2.60 16.38
CA ALA A 162 -1.95 -2.89 16.58
C ALA A 162 -2.86 -2.10 15.61
N LEU A 163 -2.48 -0.86 15.27
CA LEU A 163 -3.19 -0.09 14.24
C LEU A 163 -3.02 -0.72 12.85
N CYS A 164 -1.85 -1.25 12.52
CA CYS A 164 -1.61 -1.95 11.25
C CYS A 164 -2.58 -3.12 11.06
N GLU A 165 -2.77 -3.93 12.11
CA GLU A 165 -3.71 -5.06 12.09
C GLU A 165 -5.15 -4.58 11.86
N GLN A 166 -5.59 -3.53 12.57
CA GLN A 166 -6.93 -2.95 12.39
C GLN A 166 -7.15 -2.37 10.99
N LEU A 167 -6.16 -1.64 10.46
CA LEU A 167 -6.20 -1.08 9.11
C LEU A 167 -6.26 -2.19 8.06
N ALA A 168 -5.45 -3.23 8.20
CA ALA A 168 -5.41 -4.36 7.27
C ALA A 168 -6.75 -5.12 7.26
N ASP A 169 -7.31 -5.44 8.44
CA ASP A 169 -8.59 -6.12 8.56
C ASP A 169 -9.73 -5.28 7.94
N ARG A 170 -9.75 -3.98 8.24
CA ARG A 170 -10.78 -3.07 7.71
C ARG A 170 -10.66 -2.91 6.20
N LYS A 171 -9.43 -2.79 5.70
CA LYS A 171 -9.14 -2.73 4.28
C LYS A 171 -9.60 -3.99 3.54
N GLU A 172 -9.30 -5.17 4.05
CA GLU A 172 -9.74 -6.44 3.46
C GLU A 172 -11.28 -6.51 3.40
N GLN A 173 -11.96 -6.05 4.46
CA GLN A 173 -13.42 -5.97 4.47
C GLN A 173 -13.96 -5.03 3.39
N LEU A 174 -13.39 -3.82 3.26
CA LEU A 174 -13.80 -2.84 2.26
C LEU A 174 -13.54 -3.35 0.83
N GLU A 175 -12.38 -3.96 0.59
CA GLU A 175 -12.05 -4.59 -0.70
C GLU A 175 -13.08 -5.69 -1.05
N HIS A 176 -13.48 -6.52 -0.08
CA HIS A 176 -14.52 -7.51 -0.27
C HIS A 176 -15.89 -6.89 -0.59
N ASP A 177 -16.31 -5.89 0.20
CA ASP A 177 -17.63 -5.26 0.08
C ASP A 177 -17.79 -4.47 -1.23
N MET A 178 -16.70 -3.85 -1.71
CA MET A 178 -16.66 -3.13 -2.99
C MET A 178 -16.45 -4.08 -4.19
N GLY A 179 -16.30 -5.38 -3.95
CA GLY A 179 -16.05 -6.36 -5.01
C GLY A 179 -14.73 -6.15 -5.74
N ALA A 180 -13.72 -5.60 -5.04
CA ALA A 180 -12.42 -5.28 -5.59
C ALA A 180 -11.82 -6.53 -6.25
N ARG A 181 -11.68 -6.48 -7.57
CA ARG A 181 -11.06 -7.55 -8.35
C ARG A 181 -9.84 -6.97 -9.03
N PRO A 182 -8.61 -7.41 -8.72
CA PRO A 182 -7.42 -6.88 -9.36
C PRO A 182 -7.53 -7.10 -10.87
N LEU A 183 -7.46 -6.01 -11.64
CA LEU A 183 -7.38 -6.08 -13.09
C LEU A 183 -6.12 -6.88 -13.44
N ARG A 184 -6.31 -7.98 -14.16
CA ARG A 184 -5.20 -8.85 -14.58
C ARG A 184 -4.19 -8.01 -15.36
N SER A 185 -3.00 -7.81 -14.80
CA SER A 185 -1.86 -7.27 -15.54
C SER A 185 -1.65 -8.13 -16.79
N GLY A 186 -1.90 -7.53 -17.95
CA GLY A 186 -1.95 -8.24 -19.21
C GLY A 186 -0.58 -8.67 -19.70
N THR A 187 -0.13 -9.88 -19.35
CA THR A 187 0.73 -10.65 -20.24
C THR A 187 -0.17 -11.41 -21.21
N ARG A 188 -0.33 -10.85 -22.42
CA ARG A 188 -0.79 -11.63 -23.57
C ARG A 188 0.33 -12.61 -23.95
N GLU A 189 0.33 -13.79 -23.34
CA GLU A 189 1.01 -14.94 -23.93
C GLU A 189 0.28 -15.34 -25.20
N ALA A 190 1.05 -15.39 -26.29
CA ALA A 190 0.62 -15.85 -27.59
C ALA A 190 0.25 -17.34 -27.53
N VAL A 191 -0.94 -17.68 -28.02
CA VAL A 191 -1.19 -19.02 -28.57
C VAL A 191 -1.54 -18.84 -30.04
N GLY A 192 -0.52 -19.01 -30.86
CA GLY A 192 -0.72 -19.38 -32.25
C GLY A 192 -1.08 -20.86 -32.30
N GLU A 193 -2.10 -21.19 -33.08
CA GLU A 193 -2.14 -22.49 -33.74
C GLU A 193 -2.70 -22.31 -35.16
N ARG A 194 -1.79 -22.37 -36.12
CA ARG A 194 -2.07 -22.57 -37.55
C ARG A 194 -1.81 -24.04 -37.86
N SER A 195 -2.84 -24.79 -38.22
CA SER A 195 -2.85 -25.97 -39.10
C SER A 195 -4.29 -26.50 -39.12
N ALA A 196 -4.93 -26.86 -40.23
CA ALA A 196 -4.40 -27.61 -41.34
C ALA A 196 -5.11 -27.32 -42.68
N ILE A 197 -4.33 -27.52 -43.74
CA ILE A 197 -4.72 -27.72 -45.13
C ILE A 197 -5.77 -28.85 -45.24
N GLY A 198 -6.74 -28.66 -46.14
CA GLY A 198 -7.63 -29.73 -46.62
C GLY A 198 -8.22 -29.35 -47.98
N LYS A 199 -7.47 -29.56 -49.06
CA LYS A 199 -8.01 -29.67 -50.42
C LYS A 199 -8.67 -31.05 -50.57
N ALA A 200 -9.85 -31.10 -51.17
CA ALA A 200 -10.27 -32.21 -52.03
C ALA A 200 -11.35 -31.72 -53.01
N ASP A 201 -11.07 -31.95 -54.29
CA ASP A 201 -11.93 -31.80 -55.46
C ASP A 201 -13.26 -32.57 -55.33
N SER A 202 -14.36 -31.96 -55.81
CA SER A 202 -15.30 -32.51 -56.81
C SER A 202 -16.36 -31.47 -57.18
#